data_AF-A0A4Q3NHK6-F1
#
_entry.id   AF-A0A4Q3NHK6-F1
#
_cell.length_a   1.000
_cell.length_b   1.000
_cell.length_c   1.000
_cell.angle_alpha   90.00
_cell.angle_beta   90.00
_cell.angle_gamma   90.00
#
_symmetry.space_group_name_H-M   'P 1'
#
loop_
_entity.id
_entity.type
_entity.pdbx_description
1 polymer ?
#
loop_
_entity_poly.entity_id
_entity_poly.type
_entity_poly.pdbx_seq_one_letter_code
_entity_poly.pdbx_strand_id
1 'polypeptide(L)'
;MSAHCHHDHEVLSRDGASPPPGYGRVLWIALAVNLLMFMLEIGAGMVSGSVSLLADAIDFFGDAANYAVSLAVLSLGLVWRARAALLKAVSMLAFGVAVLGKAAWAATQGVPPEALTMGVVGALALAANLGVALLLYRFREGDANMRSVWLCTRNDALGNLAVMAAALGVFGTGNAWPDLAVAAAMGLLALLGGWSVVRQARMELARARGQEATSPRRA
;
A
#
# COMPACT_ATOMS: atom_id res chain seq x y z
N MET A 1 -1.20 -5.52 -1.18
CA MET A 1 -0.57 -5.80 -2.49
C MET A 1 0.51 -4.77 -2.85
N SER A 2 0.37 -3.52 -2.42
CA SER A 2 1.34 -2.43 -2.63
C SER A 2 2.74 -2.66 -2.02
N ALA A 3 2.91 -3.61 -1.10
CA ALA A 3 4.22 -3.95 -0.54
C ALA A 3 5.12 -4.81 -1.45
N HIS A 4 4.55 -5.59 -2.38
CA HIS A 4 5.32 -6.42 -3.34
C HIS A 4 5.85 -5.64 -4.54
N CYS A 5 5.36 -4.41 -4.71
CA CYS A 5 5.73 -3.51 -5.78
C CYS A 5 6.99 -2.69 -5.53
N HIS A 6 7.61 -2.84 -4.35
CA HIS A 6 8.86 -2.16 -4.02
C HIS A 6 10.04 -2.81 -4.74
N HIS A 7 10.12 -2.52 -6.03
CA HIS A 7 11.35 -2.47 -6.80
C HIS A 7 11.26 -1.20 -7.65
N ASP A 8 12.34 -0.41 -7.63
CA ASP A 8 12.60 0.77 -8.48
C ASP A 8 12.37 2.17 -7.86
N HIS A 9 12.55 2.35 -6.54
CA HIS A 9 12.94 3.68 -6.03
C HIS A 9 14.41 4.04 -6.38
N GLU A 10 15.14 3.16 -7.07
CA GLU A 10 16.58 3.25 -7.37
C GLU A 10 16.93 3.75 -8.78
N VAL A 11 15.98 4.23 -9.60
CA VAL A 11 16.28 4.81 -10.94
C VAL A 11 15.79 6.26 -11.10
N LEU A 12 15.63 7.01 -10.00
CA LEU A 12 15.31 8.44 -10.08
C LEU A 12 16.55 9.35 -10.15
N SER A 13 17.73 8.85 -10.51
CA SER A 13 18.91 9.74 -10.67
C SER A 13 19.97 9.28 -11.68
N ARG A 14 19.70 8.32 -12.58
CA ARG A 14 20.71 8.02 -13.64
C ARG A 14 20.60 8.92 -14.86
N ASP A 15 19.44 9.51 -15.11
CA ASP A 15 19.27 10.54 -16.13
C ASP A 15 18.56 11.75 -15.50
N GLY A 16 19.16 12.94 -15.58
CA GLY A 16 18.64 14.20 -15.02
C GLY A 16 17.35 14.74 -15.68
N ALA A 17 16.46 13.85 -16.14
CA ALA A 17 15.20 14.21 -16.74
C ALA A 17 14.20 14.66 -15.67
N SER A 18 13.66 15.86 -15.84
CA SER A 18 12.57 16.36 -14.97
C SER A 18 11.32 15.50 -15.19
N PRO A 19 10.55 15.19 -14.12
CA PRO A 19 9.31 14.43 -14.28
C PRO A 19 8.35 15.15 -15.23
N PRO A 20 7.55 14.41 -16.03
CA PRO A 20 6.67 14.99 -17.02
C PRO A 20 5.66 15.97 -16.40
N PRO A 21 5.28 17.03 -17.13
CA PRO A 21 4.40 18.06 -16.59
C PRO A 21 3.08 17.48 -16.06
N GLY A 22 2.74 17.88 -14.84
CA GLY A 22 1.54 17.43 -14.13
C GLY A 22 1.65 16.09 -13.40
N TYR A 23 2.79 15.37 -13.45
CA TYR A 23 2.97 14.13 -12.68
C TYR A 23 2.91 14.39 -11.16
N GLY A 24 3.59 15.44 -10.67
CA GLY A 24 3.54 15.82 -9.25
C GLY A 24 2.13 16.20 -8.76
N ARG A 25 1.31 16.80 -9.63
CA ARG A 25 -0.10 17.10 -9.31
C ARG A 25 -0.91 15.82 -9.14
N VAL A 26 -0.69 14.83 -10.01
CA VAL A 26 -1.35 13.52 -9.91
C VAL A 26 -0.92 12.79 -8.64
N LEU A 27 0.36 12.83 -8.27
CA LEU A 27 0.85 12.24 -7.02
C LEU A 27 0.22 12.89 -5.77
N TRP A 28 0.02 14.21 -5.76
CA TRP A 28 -0.68 14.90 -4.66
C TRP A 28 -2.15 14.47 -4.55
N ILE A 29 -2.84 14.33 -5.69
CA ILE A 29 -4.22 13.82 -5.72
C ILE A 29 -4.25 12.37 -5.21
N ALA A 30 -3.37 11.52 -5.71
CA ALA A 30 -3.27 10.12 -5.31
C ALA A 30 -2.99 9.99 -3.80
N LEU A 31 -2.07 10.79 -3.26
CA LEU A 31 -1.77 10.88 -1.83
C LEU A 31 -3.01 11.24 -1.02
N ALA A 32 -3.71 12.31 -1.39
CA ALA A 32 -4.88 12.79 -0.67
C ALA A 32 -6.02 11.76 -0.68
N VAL A 33 -6.29 11.15 -1.85
CA VAL A 33 -7.32 10.12 -2.00
C VAL A 33 -7.00 8.89 -1.16
N ASN A 34 -5.76 8.39 -1.23
CA ASN A 34 -5.36 7.21 -0.47
C ASN A 34 -5.39 7.45 1.04
N LEU A 35 -4.94 8.61 1.50
CA LEU A 35 -4.99 8.95 2.93
C LEU A 35 -6.42 9.08 3.44
N LEU A 36 -7.32 9.67 2.65
CA LEU A 36 -8.74 9.77 3.00
C LEU A 36 -9.39 8.39 3.07
N MET A 37 -9.15 7.53 2.07
CA MET A 37 -9.66 6.17 2.05
C MET A 37 -9.11 5.35 3.22
N PHE A 38 -7.82 5.45 3.54
CA PHE A 38 -7.23 4.79 4.70
C PHE A 38 -7.98 5.10 6.00
N MET A 39 -8.29 6.37 6.26
CA MET A 39 -9.02 6.78 7.45
C MET A 39 -10.47 6.27 7.45
N LEU A 40 -11.12 6.33 6.29
CA LEU A 40 -12.48 5.86 6.09
C LEU A 40 -12.58 4.35 6.33
N GLU A 41 -11.67 3.56 5.77
CA GLU A 41 -11.67 2.10 5.88
C GLU A 41 -11.30 1.62 7.28
N ILE A 42 -10.38 2.29 7.98
CA ILE A 42 -10.15 2.01 9.41
C ILE A 42 -11.44 2.22 10.20
N GLY A 43 -12.09 3.37 10.03
CA GLY A 43 -13.34 3.68 10.74
C GLY A 43 -14.44 2.67 10.42
N ALA A 44 -14.67 2.42 9.13
CA ALA A 44 -15.70 1.49 8.66
C ALA A 44 -15.41 0.03 9.05
N GLY A 45 -14.15 -0.43 8.97
CA GLY A 45 -13.76 -1.78 9.37
C GLY A 45 -13.87 -2.02 10.88
N MET A 46 -13.73 -0.96 11.70
CA MET A 46 -14.03 -1.04 13.13
C MET A 46 -15.53 -1.07 13.41
N VAL A 47 -16.31 -0.19 12.77
CA VAL A 47 -17.77 -0.10 12.97
C VAL A 47 -18.50 -1.33 12.45
N SER A 48 -18.19 -1.77 11.23
CA SER A 48 -18.83 -2.94 10.59
C SER A 48 -18.31 -4.28 11.12
N GLY A 49 -17.17 -4.30 11.82
CA GLY A 49 -16.47 -5.52 12.18
C GLY A 49 -15.66 -6.16 11.04
N SER A 50 -15.70 -5.61 9.81
CA SER A 50 -14.99 -6.19 8.66
C SER A 50 -13.48 -6.17 8.86
N VAL A 51 -12.86 -7.34 8.71
CA VAL A 51 -11.42 -7.51 8.79
C VAL A 51 -10.78 -7.28 7.42
N SER A 52 -11.49 -7.54 6.31
CA SER A 52 -10.96 -7.27 4.97
C SER A 52 -10.89 -5.77 4.67
N LEU A 53 -11.83 -4.95 5.15
CA LEU A 53 -11.69 -3.47 5.10
C LEU A 53 -10.44 -2.99 5.86
N LEU A 54 -10.13 -3.60 7.02
CA LEU A 54 -8.90 -3.24 7.73
C LEU A 54 -7.65 -3.72 7.01
N ALA A 55 -7.72 -4.82 6.27
CA ALA A 55 -6.62 -5.30 5.44
C ALA A 55 -6.37 -4.35 4.25
N ASP A 56 -7.44 -3.90 3.59
CA ASP A 56 -7.39 -2.97 2.45
C ASP A 56 -6.88 -1.58 2.86
N ALA A 57 -7.23 -1.14 4.07
CA ALA A 57 -6.66 0.08 4.66
C ALA A 57 -5.11 0.05 4.72
N ILE A 58 -4.49 -1.12 4.94
CA ILE A 58 -3.02 -1.25 4.94
C ILE A 58 -2.45 -0.88 3.57
N ASP A 59 -3.13 -1.29 2.50
CA ASP A 59 -2.69 -1.03 1.13
C ASP A 59 -2.81 0.46 0.80
N PHE A 60 -3.92 1.10 1.15
CA PHE A 60 -4.10 2.55 1.02
C PHE A 60 -3.04 3.36 1.79
N PHE A 61 -2.71 2.94 3.03
CA PHE A 61 -1.63 3.55 3.79
C PHE A 61 -0.27 3.38 3.11
N GLY A 62 -0.01 2.17 2.62
CA GLY A 62 1.21 1.86 1.87
C GLY A 62 1.37 2.78 0.67
N ASP A 63 0.32 2.94 -0.12
CA ASP A 63 0.32 3.78 -1.31
C ASP A 63 0.47 5.27 -0.98
N ALA A 64 -0.27 5.77 0.01
CA ALA A 64 -0.10 7.13 0.52
C ALA A 64 1.36 7.39 0.94
N ALA A 65 1.97 6.48 1.70
CA ALA A 65 3.37 6.61 2.09
C ALA A 65 4.32 6.61 0.87
N ASN A 66 4.04 5.81 -0.17
CA ASN A 66 4.83 5.82 -1.41
C ASN A 66 4.71 7.13 -2.18
N TYR A 67 3.50 7.68 -2.30
CA TYR A 67 3.30 8.97 -2.96
C TYR A 67 3.94 10.11 -2.18
N ALA A 68 3.85 10.09 -0.85
CA ALA A 68 4.51 11.07 0.01
C ALA A 68 6.04 11.03 -0.13
N VAL A 69 6.63 9.82 -0.11
CA VAL A 69 8.07 9.66 -0.35
C VAL A 69 8.44 10.16 -1.74
N SER A 70 7.69 9.77 -2.77
CA SER A 70 7.93 10.17 -4.17
C SER A 70 7.85 11.69 -4.37
N LEU A 71 6.95 12.38 -3.67
CA LEU A 71 6.87 13.85 -3.65
C LEU A 71 8.05 14.48 -2.91
N ALA A 72 8.54 13.84 -1.84
CA ALA A 72 9.64 14.32 -1.02
C ALA A 72 11.04 13.97 -1.58
N VAL A 73 11.11 13.15 -2.64
CA VAL A 73 12.35 12.75 -3.35
C VAL A 73 13.18 13.97 -3.78
N LEU A 74 12.59 15.14 -4.00
CA LEU A 74 13.33 16.34 -4.41
C LEU A 74 14.19 16.98 -3.29
N SER A 75 14.04 16.56 -2.04
CA SER A 75 14.72 17.17 -0.88
C SER A 75 15.43 16.19 0.06
N LEU A 76 15.27 14.87 -0.12
CA LEU A 76 15.78 13.84 0.80
C LEU A 76 16.90 13.02 0.17
N GLY A 77 18.06 12.96 0.83
CA GLY A 77 19.18 12.08 0.45
C GLY A 77 18.87 10.59 0.60
N LEU A 78 19.68 9.73 -0.04
CA LEU A 78 19.49 8.28 -0.14
C LEU A 78 19.21 7.59 1.21
N VAL A 79 19.94 8.00 2.27
CA VAL A 79 19.81 7.46 3.63
C VAL A 79 18.43 7.76 4.24
N TRP A 80 17.89 8.95 4.01
CA TRP A 80 16.58 9.33 4.54
C TRP A 80 15.44 8.61 3.80
N ARG A 81 15.61 8.34 2.50
CA ARG A 81 14.67 7.52 1.74
C ARG A 81 14.63 6.08 2.25
N ALA A 82 15.79 5.46 2.45
CA ALA A 82 15.87 4.10 2.99
C ALA A 82 15.26 4.01 4.41
N ARG A 83 15.44 5.03 5.25
CA ARG A 83 14.79 5.11 6.58
C ARG A 83 13.27 5.24 6.48
N ALA A 84 12.76 6.07 5.57
CA ALA A 84 11.32 6.23 5.35
C ALA A 84 10.68 4.93 4.83
N ALA A 85 11.33 4.26 3.88
CA ALA A 85 10.91 2.95 3.37
C ALA A 85 10.88 1.89 4.49
N LEU A 86 11.89 1.89 5.37
CA LEU A 86 11.95 0.98 6.51
C LEU A 86 10.83 1.25 7.52
N LEU A 87 10.58 2.52 7.86
CA LEU A 87 9.49 2.91 8.75
C LEU A 87 8.14 2.45 8.20
N LYS A 88 7.87 2.76 6.93
CA LYS A 88 6.68 2.30 6.21
C LYS A 88 6.54 0.78 6.31
N ALA A 89 7.58 0.04 5.96
CA ALA A 89 7.52 -1.41 5.91
C ALA A 89 7.28 -2.03 7.29
N VAL A 90 7.90 -1.50 8.35
CA VAL A 90 7.64 -1.94 9.73
C VAL A 90 6.22 -1.63 10.16
N SER A 91 5.69 -0.43 9.84
CA SER A 91 4.30 -0.08 10.12
C SER A 91 3.31 -1.02 9.42
N MET A 92 3.53 -1.33 8.13
CA MET A 92 2.69 -2.28 7.39
C MET A 92 2.78 -3.70 7.95
N LEU A 93 3.97 -4.15 8.38
CA LEU A 93 4.12 -5.44 9.05
C LEU A 93 3.34 -5.50 10.36
N ALA A 94 3.45 -4.48 11.19
CA ALA A 94 2.73 -4.40 12.46
C ALA A 94 1.20 -4.42 12.24
N PHE A 95 0.72 -3.64 11.28
CA PHE A 95 -0.69 -3.65 10.88
C PHE A 95 -1.13 -4.99 10.30
N GLY A 96 -0.32 -5.62 9.44
CA GLY A 96 -0.60 -6.93 8.86
C GLY A 96 -0.75 -8.02 9.92
N VAL A 97 0.12 -8.02 10.93
CA VAL A 97 0.01 -8.93 12.09
C VAL A 97 -1.27 -8.62 12.88
N ALA A 98 -1.59 -7.35 13.11
CA ALA A 98 -2.81 -6.96 13.81
C ALA A 98 -4.08 -7.41 13.07
N VAL A 99 -4.12 -7.26 11.74
CA VAL A 99 -5.23 -7.71 10.88
C VAL A 99 -5.37 -9.23 10.92
N LEU A 100 -4.28 -9.99 10.81
CA LEU A 100 -4.34 -11.46 10.91
C LEU A 100 -4.76 -11.91 12.31
N GLY A 101 -4.30 -11.22 13.36
CA GLY A 101 -4.73 -11.46 14.74
C GLY A 101 -6.23 -11.19 14.92
N LYS A 102 -6.73 -10.08 14.36
CA LYS A 102 -8.16 -9.77 14.35
C LYS A 102 -8.95 -10.80 13.53
N ALA A 103 -8.43 -11.26 12.39
CA ALA A 103 -9.08 -12.30 11.59
C ALA A 103 -9.22 -13.61 12.38
N ALA A 104 -8.14 -14.05 13.05
CA ALA A 104 -8.15 -15.24 13.89
C ALA A 104 -9.12 -15.09 15.07
N TRP A 105 -9.17 -13.91 15.71
CA TRP A 105 -10.13 -13.62 16.76
C TRP A 105 -11.57 -13.63 16.23
N ALA A 106 -11.85 -12.94 15.13
CA ALA A 106 -13.19 -12.87 14.55
C ALA A 106 -13.68 -14.26 14.10
N ALA A 107 -12.77 -15.13 13.65
CA ALA A 107 -13.08 -16.52 13.33
C ALA A 107 -13.61 -17.31 14.54
N THR A 108 -13.15 -17.02 15.77
CA THR A 108 -13.66 -17.71 16.98
C THR A 108 -14.99 -17.15 17.46
N GLN A 109 -15.29 -15.88 17.18
CA GLN A 109 -16.58 -15.27 17.51
C GLN A 109 -17.68 -15.64 16.53
N GLY A 110 -17.35 -15.83 15.24
CA GLY A 110 -18.31 -16.19 14.19
C GLY A 110 -19.34 -15.11 13.86
N VAL A 111 -19.16 -13.88 14.36
CA VAL A 111 -20.07 -12.76 14.09
C VAL A 111 -19.74 -12.19 12.70
N PRO A 112 -20.69 -12.24 11.74
CA PRO A 112 -20.47 -11.69 10.40
C PRO A 112 -20.40 -10.15 10.46
N PRO A 113 -19.58 -9.53 9.61
CA PRO A 113 -19.54 -8.07 9.52
C PRO A 113 -20.82 -7.52 8.88
N GLU A 114 -21.08 -6.24 9.10
CA GLU A 114 -22.20 -5.55 8.47
C GLU A 114 -21.96 -5.41 6.95
N ALA A 115 -22.63 -6.26 6.17
CA ALA A 115 -22.39 -6.38 4.73
C ALA A 115 -22.68 -5.09 3.94
N LEU A 116 -23.65 -4.27 4.38
CA LEU A 116 -23.99 -3.02 3.69
C LEU A 116 -22.85 -1.99 3.81
N THR A 117 -22.39 -1.74 5.04
CA THR A 117 -21.24 -0.85 5.31
C THR A 117 -19.99 -1.36 4.59
N MET A 118 -19.72 -2.67 4.69
CA MET A 118 -18.61 -3.31 3.99
C MET A 118 -18.68 -3.12 2.46
N GLY A 119 -19.84 -3.33 1.86
CA GLY A 119 -20.03 -3.22 0.42
C GLY A 119 -19.96 -1.78 -0.11
N VAL A 120 -20.58 -0.82 0.60
CA VAL A 120 -20.53 0.60 0.23
C VAL A 120 -19.09 1.12 0.29
N VAL A 121 -18.38 0.80 1.37
CA VAL A 121 -16.99 1.25 1.54
C VAL A 121 -16.06 0.56 0.55
N GLY A 122 -16.20 -0.74 0.33
CA GLY A 122 -15.44 -1.46 -0.69
C GLY A 122 -15.68 -0.92 -2.11
N ALA A 123 -16.90 -0.50 -2.43
CA ALA A 123 -17.21 0.15 -3.70
C ALA A 123 -16.57 1.54 -3.83
N LEU A 124 -16.54 2.33 -2.73
CA LEU A 124 -15.85 3.61 -2.69
C LEU A 124 -14.33 3.44 -2.85
N ALA A 125 -13.74 2.43 -2.20
CA ALA A 125 -12.33 2.07 -2.34
C ALA A 125 -11.99 1.69 -3.78
N LEU A 126 -12.80 0.83 -4.41
CA LEU A 126 -12.63 0.48 -5.81
C LEU A 126 -12.71 1.72 -6.72
N ALA A 127 -13.70 2.59 -6.51
CA ALA A 127 -13.84 3.82 -7.29
C ALA A 127 -12.65 4.76 -7.12
N ALA A 128 -12.12 4.88 -5.90
CA ALA A 128 -10.93 5.67 -5.60
C ALA A 128 -9.69 5.15 -6.33
N ASN A 129 -9.41 3.84 -6.23
CA ASN A 129 -8.25 3.23 -6.89
C ASN A 129 -8.38 3.23 -8.42
N LEU A 130 -9.58 3.00 -8.97
CA LEU A 130 -9.81 3.16 -10.40
C LEU A 130 -9.62 4.61 -10.86
N GLY A 131 -10.09 5.59 -10.07
CA GLY A 131 -9.87 7.01 -10.35
C GLY A 131 -8.37 7.36 -10.40
N VAL A 132 -7.61 6.91 -9.41
CA VAL A 132 -6.14 7.09 -9.39
C VAL A 132 -5.48 6.35 -10.55
N ALA A 133 -5.88 5.12 -10.85
CA ALA A 133 -5.36 4.34 -11.97
C ALA A 133 -5.60 5.02 -13.32
N LEU A 134 -6.78 5.62 -13.53
CA LEU A 134 -7.11 6.37 -14.73
C LEU A 134 -6.25 7.63 -14.89
N LEU A 135 -6.02 8.36 -13.79
CA LEU A 135 -5.12 9.53 -13.79
C LEU A 135 -3.67 9.13 -14.13
N LEU A 136 -3.25 7.95 -13.66
CA LEU A 136 -1.92 7.38 -13.93
C LEU A 136 -1.84 6.66 -15.28
N TYR A 137 -2.96 6.34 -15.92
CA TYR A 137 -2.99 5.58 -17.18
C TYR A 137 -2.20 6.28 -18.30
N ARG A 138 -2.27 7.62 -18.36
CA ARG A 138 -1.49 8.42 -19.33
C ARG A 138 0.02 8.29 -19.19
N PHE A 139 0.49 7.72 -18.07
CA PHE A 139 1.89 7.58 -17.71
C PHE A 139 2.37 6.12 -17.77
N ARG A 140 1.52 5.18 -18.20
CA ARG A 140 1.82 3.73 -18.19
C ARG A 140 2.99 3.31 -19.08
N GLU A 141 3.28 4.08 -20.13
CA GLU A 141 4.39 3.83 -21.07
C GLU A 141 5.66 4.62 -20.71
N GLY A 142 5.67 5.23 -19.52
CA GLY A 142 6.82 5.95 -19.01
C GLY A 142 7.98 5.04 -18.62
N ASP A 143 8.89 5.58 -17.81
CA ASP A 143 10.03 4.84 -17.28
C ASP A 143 9.59 3.65 -16.38
N ALA A 144 10.56 2.85 -15.94
CA ALA A 144 10.32 1.68 -15.10
C ALA A 144 9.52 2.02 -13.83
N ASN A 145 9.78 3.20 -13.25
CA ASN A 145 9.11 3.67 -12.04
C ASN A 145 7.63 4.00 -12.31
N MET A 146 7.32 4.72 -13.39
CA MET A 146 5.94 5.05 -13.78
C MET A 146 5.13 3.78 -14.13
N ARG A 147 5.76 2.82 -14.81
CA ARG A 147 5.13 1.52 -15.10
C ARG A 147 4.89 0.70 -13.84
N SER A 148 5.83 0.71 -12.90
CA SER A 148 5.69 0.05 -11.60
C SER A 148 4.48 0.62 -10.85
N VAL A 149 4.42 1.95 -10.66
CA VAL A 149 3.29 2.63 -9.99
C VAL A 149 1.94 2.25 -10.61
N TRP A 150 1.83 2.25 -11.94
CA TRP A 150 0.59 1.86 -12.62
C TRP A 150 0.19 0.39 -12.36
N LEU A 151 1.14 -0.54 -12.37
CA LEU A 151 0.89 -1.95 -12.08
C LEU A 151 0.39 -2.16 -10.63
N CYS A 152 0.89 -1.35 -9.69
CA CYS A 152 0.50 -1.44 -8.28
C CYS A 152 -0.91 -0.95 -8.05
N THR A 153 -1.26 0.23 -8.59
CA THR A 153 -2.63 0.74 -8.49
C THR A 153 -3.63 -0.23 -9.15
N ARG A 154 -3.24 -0.91 -10.25
CA ARG A 154 -4.06 -1.96 -10.86
C ARG A 154 -4.24 -3.16 -9.93
N ASN A 155 -3.18 -3.58 -9.25
CA ASN A 155 -3.24 -4.68 -8.29
C ASN A 155 -4.11 -4.31 -7.08
N ASP A 156 -4.06 -3.08 -6.60
CA ASP A 156 -4.92 -2.63 -5.50
C ASP A 156 -6.39 -2.61 -5.90
N ALA A 157 -6.72 -2.24 -7.14
CA ALA A 157 -8.07 -2.39 -7.67
C ALA A 157 -8.56 -3.87 -7.69
N LEU A 158 -7.67 -4.83 -7.95
CA LEU A 158 -7.99 -6.26 -7.82
C LEU A 158 -8.23 -6.64 -6.34
N GLY A 159 -7.49 -6.04 -5.41
CA GLY A 159 -7.72 -6.15 -3.97
C GLY A 159 -9.12 -5.66 -3.57
N ASN A 160 -9.51 -4.46 -4.01
CA ASN A 160 -10.86 -3.93 -3.71
C ASN A 160 -11.96 -4.79 -4.34
N LEU A 161 -11.73 -5.40 -5.51
CA LEU A 161 -12.66 -6.37 -6.09
C LEU A 161 -12.80 -7.62 -5.23
N ALA A 162 -11.72 -8.10 -4.61
CA ALA A 162 -11.79 -9.20 -3.64
C ALA A 162 -12.60 -8.80 -2.39
N VAL A 163 -12.44 -7.57 -1.88
CA VAL A 163 -13.24 -7.03 -0.78
C VAL A 163 -14.73 -6.95 -1.17
N MET A 164 -15.04 -6.47 -2.38
CA MET A 164 -16.43 -6.45 -2.88
C MET A 164 -17.02 -7.87 -3.01
N ALA A 165 -16.23 -8.82 -3.50
CA ALA A 165 -16.65 -10.22 -3.57
C ALA A 165 -16.90 -10.80 -2.17
N ALA A 166 -16.07 -10.45 -1.19
CA ALA A 166 -16.31 -10.81 0.21
C ALA A 166 -17.59 -10.18 0.75
N ALA A 167 -17.87 -8.90 0.46
CA ALA A 167 -19.07 -8.21 0.93
C ALA A 167 -20.34 -8.88 0.38
N LEU A 168 -20.35 -9.22 -0.91
CA LEU A 168 -21.42 -10.00 -1.54
C LEU A 168 -21.54 -11.40 -0.95
N GLY A 169 -20.41 -12.05 -0.65
CA GLY A 169 -20.36 -13.33 0.03
C GLY A 169 -20.98 -13.28 1.43
N VAL A 170 -20.62 -12.28 2.24
CA VAL A 170 -21.19 -12.07 3.58
C VAL A 170 -22.68 -11.78 3.48
N PHE A 171 -23.09 -10.92 2.54
CA PHE A 171 -24.51 -10.61 2.30
C PHE A 171 -25.34 -11.84 1.93
N GLY A 172 -24.81 -12.70 1.05
CA GLY A 172 -25.52 -13.91 0.59
C GLY A 172 -25.49 -15.08 1.57
N THR A 173 -24.38 -15.25 2.30
CA THR A 173 -24.20 -16.40 3.22
C THR A 173 -24.57 -16.10 4.67
N GLY A 174 -24.62 -14.83 5.05
CA GLY A 174 -24.80 -14.40 6.45
C GLY A 174 -23.64 -14.80 7.37
N ASN A 175 -22.47 -15.10 6.81
CA ASN A 175 -21.34 -15.69 7.54
C ASN A 175 -20.07 -14.84 7.39
N ALA A 176 -19.17 -14.89 8.38
CA ALA A 176 -17.94 -14.11 8.41
C ALA A 176 -16.84 -14.64 7.48
N TRP A 177 -16.91 -15.91 7.06
CA TRP A 177 -15.86 -16.58 6.31
C TRP A 177 -15.39 -15.87 5.02
N PRO A 178 -16.28 -15.29 4.18
CA PRO A 178 -15.84 -14.56 2.99
C PRO A 178 -14.93 -13.37 3.32
N ASP A 179 -15.28 -12.59 4.35
CA ASP A 179 -14.48 -11.47 4.84
C ASP A 179 -13.14 -11.95 5.41
N LEU A 180 -13.16 -13.00 6.25
CA LEU A 180 -11.96 -13.56 6.87
C LEU A 180 -10.98 -14.15 5.86
N ALA A 181 -11.47 -14.84 4.84
CA ALA A 181 -10.64 -15.43 3.80
C ALA A 181 -9.88 -14.35 3.00
N VAL A 182 -10.59 -13.28 2.60
CA VAL A 182 -9.97 -12.16 1.89
C VAL A 182 -9.02 -11.40 2.80
N ALA A 183 -9.41 -11.12 4.05
CA ALA A 183 -8.54 -10.47 5.03
C ALA A 183 -7.25 -11.26 5.29
N ALA A 184 -7.34 -12.58 5.41
CA ALA A 184 -6.19 -13.45 5.61
C ALA A 184 -5.25 -13.43 4.40
N ALA A 185 -5.79 -13.49 3.19
CA ALA A 185 -5.00 -13.42 1.96
C ALA A 185 -4.28 -12.06 1.84
N MET A 186 -5.01 -10.95 2.00
CA MET A 186 -4.44 -9.61 1.90
C MET A 186 -3.42 -9.35 3.02
N GLY A 187 -3.73 -9.74 4.25
CA GLY A 187 -2.82 -9.64 5.40
C GLY A 187 -1.53 -10.42 5.18
N LEU A 188 -1.60 -11.66 4.66
CA LEU A 188 -0.42 -12.46 4.36
C LEU A 188 0.43 -11.81 3.25
N LEU A 189 -0.19 -11.33 2.18
CA LEU A 189 0.51 -10.62 1.10
C LEU A 189 1.18 -9.34 1.62
N ALA A 190 0.53 -8.60 2.52
CA ALA A 190 1.12 -7.43 3.17
C ALA A 190 2.35 -7.81 4.02
N LEU A 191 2.29 -8.94 4.75
CA LEU A 191 3.43 -9.44 5.51
C LEU A 191 4.61 -9.85 4.63
N LEU A 192 4.35 -10.63 3.58
CA LEU A 192 5.38 -11.09 2.65
C LEU A 192 6.05 -9.91 1.93
N GLY A 193 5.24 -8.98 1.42
CA GLY A 193 5.73 -7.77 0.80
C GLY A 193 6.52 -6.92 1.78
N GLY A 194 5.97 -6.61 2.96
CA GLY A 194 6.63 -5.79 3.98
C GLY A 194 7.97 -6.38 4.43
N TRP A 195 8.05 -7.70 4.61
CA TRP A 195 9.29 -8.38 4.95
C TRP A 195 10.35 -8.24 3.85
N SER A 196 9.94 -8.36 2.59
CA SER A 196 10.85 -8.16 1.46
C SER A 196 11.45 -6.76 1.43
N VAL A 197 10.63 -5.73 1.69
CA VAL A 197 11.07 -4.32 1.75
C VAL A 197 12.01 -4.07 2.92
N VAL A 198 11.70 -4.61 4.11
CA VAL A 198 12.59 -4.50 5.29
C VAL A 198 13.97 -5.07 4.98
N ARG A 199 14.03 -6.24 4.33
CA ARG A 199 15.30 -6.88 3.96
C ARG A 199 16.09 -6.03 2.97
N GLN A 200 15.43 -5.48 1.94
CA GLN A 200 16.07 -4.61 0.95
C GLN A 200 16.61 -3.32 1.56
N ALA A 201 15.77 -2.58 2.31
CA ALA A 201 16.16 -1.33 2.95
C ALA A 201 17.35 -1.52 3.93
N ARG A 202 17.41 -2.65 4.64
CA ARG A 202 18.55 -3.00 5.51
C ARG A 202 19.84 -3.23 4.71
N MET A 203 19.76 -3.90 3.56
CA MET A 203 20.91 -4.12 2.68
C MET A 203 21.44 -2.80 2.11
N GLU A 204 20.56 -1.91 1.67
CA GLU A 204 20.92 -0.58 1.17
C GLU A 204 21.60 0.29 2.25
N LEU A 205 21.03 0.32 3.46
CA LEU A 205 21.63 1.04 4.60
C LEU A 205 23.01 0.49 4.98
N ALA A 206 23.20 -0.83 4.92
CA ALA A 206 24.50 -1.46 5.18
C ALA A 206 25.53 -1.08 4.11
N ARG A 207 25.14 -1.06 2.83
CA ARG A 207 26.00 -0.64 1.71
C ARG A 207 26.41 0.83 1.83
N ALA A 208 25.45 1.72 2.14
CA ALA A 208 25.72 3.15 2.32
C ALA A 208 26.74 3.40 3.44
N ARG A 209 26.62 2.71 4.58
CA ARG A 209 27.60 2.78 5.69
C ARG A 209 28.99 2.28 5.29
N GLY A 210 29.07 1.24 4.47
CA GLY A 210 30.34 0.70 3.96
C GLY A 210 31.07 1.64 2.99
N GLN A 211 30.32 2.38 2.16
CA GLN A 211 30.88 3.40 1.26
C GLN A 211 31.39 4.63 2.02
N GLU A 212 30.70 5.03 3.09
CA GLU A 212 31.11 6.14 3.96
C GLU A 212 32.42 5.81 4.71
N ALA A 213 32.60 4.55 5.12
CA ALA A 213 33.82 4.07 5.79
C ALA A 213 35.04 3.91 4.85
N THR A 214 34.83 3.80 3.54
CA THR A 214 35.90 3.57 2.54
C THR A 214 36.26 4.82 1.73
N SER A 215 35.56 5.94 1.93
CA SER A 215 35.89 7.21 1.27
C SER A 215 37.17 7.82 1.89
N PRO A 216 38.31 7.90 1.17
CA PRO A 216 39.50 8.51 1.72
C PRO A 216 39.19 9.98 2.00
N ARG A 217 39.45 10.45 3.23
CA ARG A 217 39.43 11.88 3.56
C ARG A 217 40.30 12.59 2.53
N ARG A 218 39.70 13.34 1.60
CA ARG A 218 40.42 14.32 0.79
C ARG A 218 40.91 15.38 1.76
N ALA A 219 42.16 15.24 2.19
CA ALA A 219 42.97 16.26 2.83
C ALA A 219 43.73 17.03 1.74
#